data_AF-A0A7X8D4P7-F1
#
_entry.id   AF-A0A7X8D4P7-F1
#
_cell.length_a   1.000
_cell.length_b   1.000
_cell.length_c   1.000
_cell.angle_alpha   90.00
_cell.angle_beta   90.00
_cell.angle_gamma   90.00
#
_symmetry.space_group_name_H-M   'P 1'
#
loop_
_entity.id
_entity.type
_entity.pdbx_description
1 polymer ?
#
loop_
_entity_poly.entity_id
_entity_poly.type
_entity_poly.pdbx_seq_one_letter_code
_entity_poly.pdbx_strand_id
1 'polypeptide(L)'
;IKTFNFLYNAVVEERSVKQKWSGKPKRIETITTTDGKAEKRYIYDVDWPAGKFLEKYYPDGDGIWLRLWRSMLWSVIRSAPKSRTPYRERLTGKDVSLADELWTLLNKKTEIIDSISSSIFIGAQAYNAEYVTFQGNVAENILLHFWHVVTMVYVPRTSKLDKSGESLRFTRDYLGYVLVIPEPSDWEAFIEEYEELLRGLELNKNSFFLPHQAIIDIPVEAGLEFIHRLSSSRATHQGGLSLCVSSVEIYHLERQGNNVKMHSAERILPESNILEQYDRLQSGSSLNPLYKVQRIRNLLNGNPWYEGMDQLVSNYDWKVAVWSRGQSPVDVPFFGNNVLQKFLDTAGDLEVQKGVEKMDNEQKSSFEDEKLEVLIYDVVKTYIWRRTDERSPIKYKEFKDKKDEENKIVYPSAYVEAKEKVCRDAFLAVRGRKSQAFLDYFTGTICSVPQPLRNEDYQLLSRALLNDWERVKTLTLLAISANSYTRKGED
;
A
#
# COMPACT_ATOMS: atom_id res chain seq x y z
N ILE A 1 34.46 10.05 -16.76
CA ILE A 1 34.11 9.55 -18.12
C ILE A 1 33.58 8.11 -18.11
N LYS A 2 34.40 7.06 -17.89
CA LYS A 2 33.95 5.65 -17.97
C LYS A 2 32.70 5.33 -17.14
N THR A 3 32.65 5.80 -15.89
CA THR A 3 31.49 5.62 -14.99
C THR A 3 30.22 6.25 -15.56
N PHE A 4 30.32 7.47 -16.12
CA PHE A 4 29.20 8.14 -16.79
C PHE A 4 28.77 7.39 -18.05
N ASN A 5 29.71 6.90 -18.85
CA ASN A 5 29.38 6.09 -20.04
C ASN A 5 28.63 4.81 -19.68
N PHE A 6 28.97 4.19 -18.54
CA PHE A 6 28.28 3.01 -18.03
C PHE A 6 26.88 3.35 -17.51
N LEU A 7 26.75 4.41 -16.72
CA LEU A 7 25.47 4.93 -16.20
C LEU A 7 24.48 5.27 -17.33
N TYR A 8 24.95 6.02 -18.33
CA TYR A 8 24.15 6.51 -19.45
C TYR A 8 24.12 5.56 -20.65
N ASN A 9 24.56 4.32 -20.48
CA ASN A 9 24.52 3.36 -21.58
C ASN A 9 23.07 3.15 -22.05
N ALA A 10 22.89 2.96 -23.35
CA ALA A 10 21.59 2.88 -23.98
C ALA A 10 21.56 1.80 -25.06
N VAL A 11 20.35 1.35 -25.38
CA VAL A 11 20.05 0.39 -26.44
C VAL A 11 18.91 0.90 -27.31
N VAL A 12 18.79 0.35 -28.50
CA VAL A 12 17.63 0.56 -29.37
C VAL A 12 16.74 -0.68 -29.26
N GLU A 13 15.49 -0.48 -28.87
CA GLU A 13 14.51 -1.57 -28.76
C GLU A 13 13.36 -1.37 -29.76
N GLU A 14 12.87 -2.46 -30.34
CA GLU A 14 11.66 -2.44 -31.16
C GLU A 14 10.41 -2.45 -30.28
N ARG A 15 9.60 -1.40 -30.38
CA ARG A 15 8.36 -1.29 -29.61
C ARG A 15 7.14 -1.38 -30.51
N SER A 16 6.28 -2.37 -30.22
CA SER A 16 5.00 -2.58 -30.89
C SER A 16 3.86 -1.86 -30.17
N VAL A 17 3.14 -0.99 -30.89
CA VAL A 17 2.03 -0.19 -30.34
C VAL A 17 0.76 -0.32 -31.18
N LYS A 18 -0.40 -0.28 -30.52
CA LYS A 18 -1.72 -0.34 -31.17
C LYS A 18 -2.04 0.95 -31.94
N GLN A 19 -1.72 2.10 -31.34
CA GLN A 19 -1.96 3.41 -31.93
C GLN A 19 -0.68 3.93 -32.56
N LYS A 20 -0.81 4.49 -33.77
CA LYS A 20 0.31 5.09 -34.50
C LYS A 20 0.84 6.30 -33.74
N TRP A 21 2.12 6.28 -33.40
CA TRP A 21 2.82 7.44 -32.84
C TRP A 21 3.20 8.45 -33.91
N SER A 22 3.52 9.68 -33.51
CA SER A 22 4.09 10.69 -34.40
C SER A 22 5.41 10.18 -34.99
N GLY A 23 5.54 10.24 -36.32
CA GLY A 23 6.71 9.74 -37.06
C GLY A 23 6.39 8.54 -37.94
N LYS A 24 7.40 8.10 -38.72
CA LYS A 24 7.28 6.94 -39.61
C LYS A 24 7.57 5.66 -38.80
N PRO A 25 6.63 4.70 -38.70
CA PRO A 25 6.92 3.41 -38.08
C PRO A 25 7.98 2.68 -38.92
N LYS A 26 8.82 1.90 -38.24
CA LYS A 26 9.79 0.99 -38.87
C LYS A 26 9.06 0.00 -39.78
N ARG A 27 7.98 -0.60 -39.26
CA ARG A 27 7.07 -1.47 -40.01
C ARG A 27 5.68 -1.50 -39.37
N ILE A 28 4.71 -2.00 -40.13
CA ILE A 28 3.33 -2.21 -39.67
C ILE A 28 3.04 -3.70 -39.83
N GLU A 29 2.63 -4.34 -38.74
CA GLU A 29 2.28 -5.75 -38.71
C GLU A 29 0.78 -5.92 -38.47
N THR A 30 0.20 -6.97 -39.04
CA THR A 30 -1.16 -7.39 -38.71
C THR A 30 -1.05 -8.66 -37.88
N ILE A 31 -1.46 -8.60 -36.61
CA ILE A 31 -1.38 -9.72 -35.69
C ILE A 31 -2.80 -10.24 -35.46
N THR A 32 -2.98 -11.55 -35.53
CA THR A 32 -4.24 -12.18 -35.10
C THR A 32 -4.25 -12.25 -33.58
N THR A 33 -5.19 -11.54 -32.96
CA THR A 33 -5.41 -11.60 -31.51
C THR A 33 -5.90 -12.99 -31.10
N THR A 34 -5.81 -13.29 -29.80
CA THR A 34 -6.35 -14.53 -29.21
C THR A 34 -7.82 -14.77 -29.53
N ASP A 35 -8.57 -13.70 -29.84
CA ASP A 35 -10.00 -13.76 -30.20
C ASP A 35 -10.22 -13.94 -31.72
N GLY A 36 -9.17 -14.25 -32.48
CA GLY A 36 -9.21 -14.45 -33.94
C GLY A 36 -9.33 -13.15 -34.75
N LYS A 37 -9.34 -11.97 -34.11
CA LYS A 37 -9.44 -10.68 -34.82
C LYS A 37 -8.07 -10.19 -35.26
N ALA A 38 -7.97 -9.75 -36.51
CA ALA A 38 -6.79 -9.08 -37.05
C ALA A 38 -6.65 -7.66 -36.44
N GLU A 39 -5.52 -7.40 -35.78
CA GLU A 39 -5.19 -6.12 -35.18
C GLU A 39 -3.91 -5.56 -35.82
N LYS A 40 -3.96 -4.32 -36.30
CA LYS A 40 -2.76 -3.62 -36.81
C LYS A 40 -1.90 -3.13 -35.65
N ARG A 41 -0.59 -3.40 -35.74
CA ARG A 41 0.43 -2.91 -34.83
C ARG A 41 1.49 -2.12 -35.59
N TYR A 42 1.90 -1.00 -35.00
CA TYR A 42 2.95 -0.13 -35.53
C TYR A 42 4.21 -0.37 -34.71
N ILE A 43 5.33 -0.65 -35.38
CA ILE A 43 6.60 -0.94 -34.74
C ILE A 43 7.54 0.24 -34.92
N TYR A 44 8.16 0.70 -33.84
CA TYR A 44 9.13 1.80 -33.82
C TYR A 44 10.42 1.35 -33.16
N ASP A 45 11.55 1.86 -33.66
CA ASP A 45 12.81 1.81 -32.90
C ASP A 45 12.77 2.92 -31.86
N VAL A 46 13.05 2.58 -30.59
CA VAL A 46 12.99 3.53 -29.48
C VAL A 46 14.29 3.47 -28.68
N ASP A 47 14.88 4.63 -28.45
CA ASP A 47 16.03 4.80 -27.55
C ASP A 47 15.61 4.48 -26.10
N TRP A 48 16.33 3.55 -25.48
CA TRP A 48 16.00 3.05 -24.15
C TRP A 48 17.26 2.96 -23.27
N PRO A 49 17.21 3.35 -21.98
CA PRO A 49 18.32 3.17 -21.06
C PRO A 49 18.69 1.69 -20.91
N ALA A 50 19.96 1.33 -21.03
CA ALA A 50 20.39 -0.07 -20.94
C ALA A 50 20.25 -0.61 -19.50
N GLY A 51 20.69 0.17 -18.50
CA GLY A 51 20.54 -0.18 -17.08
C GLY A 51 21.33 -1.42 -16.63
N LYS A 52 22.44 -1.74 -17.31
CA LYS A 52 23.28 -2.93 -17.03
C LYS A 52 23.76 -3.06 -15.58
N PHE A 53 23.88 -1.93 -14.88
CA PHE A 53 24.25 -1.90 -13.47
C PHE A 53 23.17 -2.49 -12.56
N LEU A 54 21.90 -2.44 -12.94
CA LEU A 54 20.80 -3.10 -12.23
C LEU A 54 20.50 -4.50 -12.78
N GLU A 55 20.62 -4.67 -14.11
CA GLU A 55 20.41 -5.94 -14.81
C GLU A 55 21.19 -7.10 -14.17
N LYS A 56 22.42 -6.85 -13.71
CA LYS A 56 23.25 -7.86 -13.05
C LYS A 56 22.65 -8.38 -11.73
N TYR A 57 21.85 -7.56 -11.03
CA TYR A 57 21.34 -7.87 -9.70
C TYR A 57 19.88 -8.33 -9.72
N TYR A 58 19.08 -7.89 -10.70
CA TYR A 58 17.70 -8.31 -10.79
C TYR A 58 17.57 -9.80 -11.13
N PRO A 59 16.63 -10.52 -10.49
CA PRO A 59 16.49 -11.97 -10.65
C PRO A 59 16.13 -12.40 -12.07
N ASP A 60 15.51 -11.51 -12.86
CA ASP A 60 15.15 -11.73 -14.25
C ASP A 60 15.99 -10.92 -15.25
N GLY A 61 17.09 -10.31 -14.80
CA GLY A 61 17.99 -9.53 -15.65
C GLY A 61 17.27 -8.37 -16.33
N ASP A 62 17.11 -8.46 -17.66
CA ASP A 62 16.36 -7.49 -18.47
C ASP A 62 14.83 -7.76 -18.47
N GLY A 63 14.28 -8.01 -17.30
CA GLY A 63 12.88 -8.36 -17.13
C GLY A 63 12.01 -7.22 -16.59
N ILE A 64 11.01 -7.58 -15.77
CA ILE A 64 9.92 -6.68 -15.37
C ILE A 64 10.40 -5.52 -14.48
N TRP A 65 11.39 -5.77 -13.62
CA TRP A 65 11.94 -4.75 -12.72
C TRP A 65 12.81 -3.74 -13.45
N LEU A 66 13.69 -4.20 -14.34
CA LEU A 66 14.49 -3.29 -15.16
C LEU A 66 13.60 -2.43 -16.05
N ARG A 67 12.56 -3.04 -16.65
CA ARG A 67 11.56 -2.32 -17.43
C ARG A 67 10.79 -1.27 -16.61
N LEU A 68 10.45 -1.57 -15.35
CA LEU A 68 9.81 -0.62 -14.45
C LEU A 68 10.73 0.60 -14.20
N TRP A 69 11.99 0.35 -13.83
CA TRP A 69 12.98 1.40 -13.62
C TRP A 69 13.21 2.26 -14.89
N ARG A 70 13.35 1.64 -16.06
CA ARG A 70 13.46 2.35 -17.35
C ARG A 70 12.24 3.23 -17.63
N SER A 71 11.05 2.70 -17.37
CA SER A 71 9.78 3.42 -17.60
C SER A 71 9.64 4.62 -16.69
N MET A 72 10.00 4.47 -15.40
CA MET A 72 10.09 5.56 -14.44
C MET A 72 11.09 6.62 -14.93
N LEU A 73 12.32 6.21 -15.26
CA LEU A 73 13.38 7.12 -15.67
C LEU A 73 12.95 7.96 -16.88
N TRP A 74 12.35 7.37 -17.92
CA TRP A 74 11.84 8.10 -19.10
C TRP A 74 10.57 8.91 -18.85
N SER A 75 9.78 8.55 -17.84
CA SER A 75 8.51 9.20 -17.56
C SER A 75 8.67 10.42 -16.66
N VAL A 76 9.45 10.32 -15.58
CA VAL A 76 9.47 11.36 -14.52
C VAL A 76 10.82 12.04 -14.33
N ILE A 77 11.95 11.37 -14.53
CA ILE A 77 13.29 11.99 -14.34
C ILE A 77 13.85 12.57 -15.64
N ARG A 78 13.84 11.79 -16.70
CA ARG A 78 14.27 12.15 -18.06
C ARG A 78 13.07 12.31 -19.00
N SER A 79 12.04 12.99 -18.50
CA SER A 79 10.76 13.19 -19.20
C SER A 79 10.94 14.03 -20.48
N ALA A 80 11.79 15.06 -20.42
CA ALA A 80 12.08 15.97 -21.51
C ALA A 80 13.09 15.37 -22.52
N PRO A 81 12.86 15.48 -23.84
CA PRO A 81 13.78 14.94 -24.85
C PRO A 81 15.23 15.43 -24.74
N LYS A 82 15.48 16.66 -24.28
CA LYS A 82 16.84 17.22 -24.10
C LYS A 82 17.59 16.55 -22.94
N SER A 83 16.89 16.14 -21.89
CA SER A 83 17.51 15.44 -20.75
C SER A 83 18.05 14.04 -21.11
N ARG A 84 17.70 13.54 -22.30
CA ARG A 84 18.09 12.22 -22.81
C ARG A 84 19.36 12.25 -23.67
N THR A 85 19.94 13.43 -23.90
CA THR A 85 21.15 13.59 -24.74
C THR A 85 22.30 12.65 -24.34
N PRO A 86 22.65 12.49 -23.05
CA PRO A 86 23.72 11.57 -22.64
C PRO A 86 23.52 10.13 -23.14
N TYR A 87 22.28 9.64 -23.13
CA TYR A 87 21.94 8.31 -23.63
C TYR A 87 22.09 8.21 -25.16
N ARG A 88 21.70 9.26 -25.90
CA ARG A 88 21.85 9.29 -27.36
C ARG A 88 23.29 9.36 -27.81
N GLU A 89 24.14 10.07 -27.08
CA GLU A 89 25.59 10.10 -27.33
C GLU A 89 26.16 8.68 -27.27
N ARG A 90 25.77 7.92 -26.23
CA ARG A 90 26.16 6.51 -26.07
C ARG A 90 25.65 5.61 -27.20
N LEU A 91 24.42 5.80 -27.69
CA LEU A 91 23.90 5.08 -28.85
C LEU A 91 24.75 5.29 -30.12
N THR A 92 25.36 6.47 -30.26
CA THR A 92 26.26 6.78 -31.38
C THR A 92 27.73 6.42 -31.12
N GLY A 93 28.02 5.72 -30.03
CA GLY A 93 29.38 5.32 -29.64
C GLY A 93 30.25 6.44 -29.04
N LYS A 94 29.69 7.65 -28.85
CA LYS A 94 30.42 8.80 -28.29
C LYS A 94 30.44 8.76 -26.77
N ASP A 95 31.49 9.30 -26.17
CA ASP A 95 31.53 9.53 -24.72
C ASP A 95 30.48 10.57 -24.30
N VAL A 96 30.02 10.47 -23.06
CA VAL A 96 29.05 11.42 -22.49
C VAL A 96 29.73 12.76 -22.30
N SER A 97 29.36 13.74 -23.12
CA SER A 97 29.98 15.08 -23.14
C SER A 97 29.88 15.79 -21.79
N LEU A 98 28.74 15.64 -21.12
CA LEU A 98 28.48 16.18 -19.79
C LEU A 98 29.53 15.75 -18.75
N ALA A 99 30.10 14.54 -18.88
CA ALA A 99 31.09 14.05 -17.94
C ALA A 99 32.40 14.85 -18.02
N ASP A 100 32.80 15.25 -19.22
CA ASP A 100 34.01 16.06 -19.46
C ASP A 100 33.80 17.50 -19.00
N GLU A 101 32.61 18.05 -19.23
CA GLU A 101 32.22 19.38 -18.76
C GLU A 101 32.30 19.46 -17.24
N LEU A 102 31.66 18.53 -16.53
CA LEU A 102 31.67 18.47 -15.06
C LEU A 102 33.08 18.25 -14.50
N TRP A 103 33.88 17.37 -15.13
CA TRP A 103 35.25 17.14 -14.70
C TRP A 103 36.15 18.36 -14.88
N THR A 104 35.95 19.12 -15.96
CA THR A 104 36.66 20.37 -16.20
C THR A 104 36.31 21.43 -15.15
N LEU A 105 35.03 21.49 -14.73
CA LEU A 105 34.59 22.37 -13.66
C LEU A 105 35.18 21.98 -12.30
N LEU A 106 35.20 20.68 -11.97
CA LEU A 106 35.72 20.17 -10.69
C LEU A 106 37.21 20.45 -10.50
N ASN A 107 38.00 20.48 -11.59
CA ASN A 107 39.45 20.72 -11.52
C ASN A 107 39.84 22.20 -11.32
N LYS A 108 38.87 23.13 -11.30
CA LYS A 108 39.15 24.53 -11.02
C LYS A 108 39.43 24.72 -9.53
N LYS A 109 40.42 25.55 -9.19
CA LYS A 109 40.93 25.74 -7.80
C LYS A 109 39.99 26.49 -6.85
N THR A 110 38.92 27.06 -7.36
CA THR A 110 37.91 27.81 -6.59
C THR A 110 36.68 26.95 -6.41
N GLU A 111 35.95 27.15 -5.32
CA GLU A 111 34.63 26.53 -5.18
C GLU A 111 33.71 27.06 -6.28
N ILE A 112 33.11 26.15 -7.05
CA ILE A 112 32.24 26.50 -8.19
C ILE A 112 30.84 26.02 -7.91
N ILE A 113 29.93 26.95 -8.10
CA ILE A 113 28.49 26.75 -8.05
C ILE A 113 27.98 26.70 -9.49
N ASP A 114 27.18 25.70 -9.82
CA ASP A 114 26.57 25.53 -11.14
C ASP A 114 25.08 25.20 -11.03
N SER A 115 24.33 25.50 -12.09
CA SER A 115 22.90 25.26 -12.17
C SER A 115 22.53 23.79 -12.04
N ILE A 116 21.46 23.51 -11.30
CA ILE A 116 20.95 22.15 -11.09
C ILE A 116 19.75 21.91 -12.00
N SER A 117 19.79 20.81 -12.75
CA SER A 117 18.68 20.40 -13.60
C SER A 117 17.63 19.59 -12.83
N SER A 118 16.35 19.81 -13.13
CA SER A 118 15.24 18.95 -12.69
C SER A 118 15.38 17.48 -13.07
N SER A 119 16.25 17.19 -14.05
CA SER A 119 16.52 15.85 -14.52
C SER A 119 17.55 15.07 -13.68
N ILE A 120 18.15 15.73 -12.68
CA ILE A 120 19.05 15.13 -11.69
C ILE A 120 18.64 15.46 -10.25
N PHE A 121 17.90 16.55 -10.02
CA PHE A 121 17.37 16.91 -8.71
C PHE A 121 15.86 17.10 -8.81
N ILE A 122 15.09 16.27 -8.09
CA ILE A 122 13.64 16.35 -8.09
C ILE A 122 13.21 17.72 -7.54
N GLY A 123 12.27 18.38 -8.23
CA GLY A 123 11.77 19.68 -7.83
C GLY A 123 12.62 20.89 -8.23
N ALA A 124 13.86 20.70 -8.73
CA ALA A 124 14.63 21.82 -9.28
C ALA A 124 13.87 22.49 -10.43
N GLN A 125 13.85 23.81 -10.43
CA GLN A 125 13.31 24.62 -11.53
C GLN A 125 14.41 25.47 -12.12
N ALA A 126 14.22 25.95 -13.36
CA ALA A 126 15.17 26.89 -13.96
C ALA A 126 15.28 28.16 -13.11
N TYR A 127 14.15 28.62 -12.58
CA TYR A 127 14.04 29.76 -11.68
C TYR A 127 12.94 29.50 -10.65
N ASN A 128 13.10 29.99 -9.43
CA ASN A 128 12.03 30.08 -8.45
C ASN A 128 11.10 31.29 -8.75
N ALA A 129 10.10 31.52 -7.90
CA ALA A 129 9.15 32.64 -8.04
C ALA A 129 9.81 34.04 -7.98
N GLU A 130 11.02 34.13 -7.45
CA GLU A 130 11.82 35.36 -7.34
C GLU A 130 12.90 35.46 -8.44
N TYR A 131 12.83 34.61 -9.47
CA TYR A 131 13.81 34.53 -10.56
C TYR A 131 15.24 34.10 -10.15
N VAL A 132 15.38 33.42 -9.01
CA VAL A 132 16.65 32.84 -8.55
C VAL A 132 16.81 31.44 -9.14
N THR A 133 17.98 31.16 -9.72
CA THR A 133 18.32 29.84 -10.27
C THR A 133 18.63 28.85 -9.15
N PHE A 134 18.26 27.58 -9.34
CA PHE A 134 18.73 26.50 -8.48
C PHE A 134 20.19 26.21 -8.82
N GLN A 135 21.08 26.39 -7.86
CA GLN A 135 22.50 26.14 -8.04
C GLN A 135 23.06 25.33 -6.87
N GLY A 136 24.12 24.57 -7.12
CA GLY A 136 24.79 23.75 -6.11
C GLY A 136 26.27 23.59 -6.41
N ASN A 137 27.00 23.06 -5.44
CA ASN A 137 28.42 22.77 -5.61
C ASN A 137 28.60 21.72 -6.72
N VAL A 138 29.57 21.93 -7.62
CA VAL A 138 29.82 21.02 -8.75
C VAL A 138 30.07 19.57 -8.28
N ALA A 139 30.74 19.37 -7.14
CA ALA A 139 30.98 18.04 -6.59
C ALA A 139 29.68 17.33 -6.20
N GLU A 140 28.75 18.05 -5.56
CA GLU A 140 27.43 17.53 -5.20
C GLU A 140 26.58 17.27 -6.44
N ASN A 141 26.61 18.18 -7.41
CA ASN A 141 25.91 18.03 -8.69
C ASN A 141 26.35 16.77 -9.44
N ILE A 142 27.63 16.39 -9.35
CA ILE A 142 28.13 15.13 -9.90
C ILE A 142 27.45 13.93 -9.23
N LEU A 143 27.31 13.95 -7.90
CA LEU A 143 26.67 12.86 -7.14
C LEU A 143 25.18 12.71 -7.46
N LEU A 144 24.49 13.82 -7.76
CA LEU A 144 23.08 13.83 -8.19
C LEU A 144 22.81 13.04 -9.49
N HIS A 145 23.84 12.63 -10.23
CA HIS A 145 23.65 11.73 -11.35
C HIS A 145 23.39 10.28 -10.95
N PHE A 146 23.73 9.87 -9.72
CA PHE A 146 23.80 8.45 -9.34
C PHE A 146 22.68 7.99 -8.39
N TRP A 147 21.94 8.89 -7.74
CA TRP A 147 20.93 8.50 -6.73
C TRP A 147 19.85 7.56 -7.29
N HIS A 148 19.51 7.69 -8.58
CA HIS A 148 18.51 6.83 -9.22
C HIS A 148 18.94 5.37 -9.39
N VAL A 149 20.21 5.05 -9.09
CA VAL A 149 20.77 3.69 -9.09
C VAL A 149 20.38 2.95 -7.81
N VAL A 150 20.32 3.67 -6.68
CA VAL A 150 19.96 3.13 -5.36
C VAL A 150 18.49 3.39 -4.99
N THR A 151 17.70 3.84 -5.96
CA THR A 151 16.28 4.15 -5.77
C THR A 151 15.42 2.94 -6.06
N MET A 152 14.57 2.57 -5.11
CA MET A 152 13.52 1.59 -5.37
C MET A 152 12.28 2.26 -5.97
N VAL A 153 11.69 1.63 -6.98
CA VAL A 153 10.55 2.18 -7.73
C VAL A 153 9.29 1.42 -7.41
N TYR A 154 8.27 2.14 -6.98
CA TYR A 154 6.92 1.64 -6.75
C TYR A 154 5.90 2.34 -7.64
N VAL A 155 4.73 1.74 -7.76
CA VAL A 155 3.60 2.26 -8.55
C VAL A 155 2.38 2.34 -7.65
N PRO A 156 1.95 3.56 -7.26
CA PRO A 156 0.77 3.71 -6.43
C PRO A 156 -0.48 3.42 -7.26
N ARG A 157 -1.39 2.63 -6.71
CA ARG A 157 -2.72 2.42 -7.27
C ARG A 157 -3.75 3.27 -6.55
N THR A 158 -4.64 3.90 -7.32
CA THR A 158 -5.83 4.55 -6.78
C THR A 158 -7.01 3.61 -6.92
N SER A 159 -7.82 3.51 -5.87
CA SER A 159 -9.06 2.72 -5.89
C SER A 159 -10.26 3.67 -5.86
N LYS A 160 -11.17 3.54 -6.82
CA LYS A 160 -12.45 4.24 -6.85
C LYS A 160 -13.57 3.23 -6.68
N LEU A 161 -14.61 3.60 -5.94
CA LEU A 161 -15.78 2.76 -5.75
C LEU A 161 -16.85 3.19 -6.77
N ASP A 162 -17.14 2.30 -7.71
CA ASP A 162 -18.15 2.51 -8.73
C ASP A 162 -19.38 1.64 -8.50
N LYS A 163 -20.53 2.13 -8.98
CA LYS A 163 -21.78 1.37 -9.02
C LYS A 163 -21.94 0.74 -10.40
N SER A 164 -22.06 -0.59 -10.43
CA SER A 164 -22.35 -1.38 -11.63
C SER A 164 -23.67 -2.11 -11.43
N GLY A 165 -24.78 -1.43 -11.74
CA GLY A 165 -26.11 -1.91 -11.38
C GLY A 165 -26.33 -1.81 -9.87
N GLU A 166 -26.77 -2.90 -9.23
CA GLU A 166 -26.90 -2.98 -7.77
C GLU A 166 -25.58 -3.31 -7.05
N SER A 167 -24.57 -3.77 -7.78
CA SER A 167 -23.28 -4.18 -7.25
C SER A 167 -22.29 -3.03 -7.18
N LEU A 168 -21.53 -2.97 -6.09
CA LEU A 168 -20.35 -2.14 -5.97
C LEU A 168 -19.14 -2.84 -6.56
N ARG A 169 -18.23 -2.08 -7.17
CA ARG A 169 -16.94 -2.58 -7.66
C ARG A 169 -15.85 -1.55 -7.39
N PHE A 170 -14.63 -2.00 -7.07
CA PHE A 170 -13.49 -1.10 -7.13
C PHE A 170 -12.90 -1.09 -8.54
N THR A 171 -12.80 0.10 -9.11
CA THR A 171 -11.92 0.35 -10.26
C THR A 171 -10.56 0.79 -9.75
N ARG A 172 -9.52 0.23 -10.34
CA ARG A 172 -8.12 0.48 -9.94
C ARG A 172 -7.36 1.05 -11.13
N ASP A 173 -6.73 2.19 -10.89
CA ASP A 173 -5.83 2.84 -11.82
C ASP A 173 -4.46 3.02 -11.18
N TYR A 174 -3.42 3.24 -11.99
CA TYR A 174 -2.08 3.59 -11.52
C TYR A 174 -1.83 5.08 -11.67
N LEU A 175 -1.21 5.69 -10.67
CA LEU A 175 -1.00 7.13 -10.62
C LEU A 175 0.51 7.45 -10.59
N GLY A 176 1.18 7.28 -11.73
CA GLY A 176 2.61 7.61 -11.84
C GLY A 176 3.53 6.63 -11.10
N TYR A 177 4.56 7.16 -10.46
CA TYR A 177 5.62 6.39 -9.79
C TYR A 177 5.92 7.00 -8.42
N VAL A 178 6.30 6.14 -7.47
CA VAL A 178 6.83 6.54 -6.17
C VAL A 178 8.29 6.10 -6.10
N LEU A 179 9.17 7.04 -5.81
CA LEU A 179 10.61 6.83 -5.70
C LEU A 179 11.00 6.82 -4.24
N VAL A 180 11.66 5.75 -3.80
CA VAL A 180 12.21 5.64 -2.45
C VAL A 180 13.72 5.80 -2.55
N ILE A 181 14.23 6.89 -1.98
CA ILE A 181 15.65 7.25 -1.99
C ILE A 181 16.20 7.02 -0.57
N PRO A 182 17.10 6.06 -0.37
CA PRO A 182 17.64 5.78 0.94
C PRO A 182 18.66 6.85 1.35
N GLU A 183 18.71 7.12 2.66
CA GLU A 183 19.82 7.79 3.33
C GLU A 183 20.53 6.73 4.18
N PRO A 184 21.54 6.04 3.63
CA PRO A 184 22.30 5.04 4.38
C PRO A 184 22.80 5.62 5.72
N SER A 185 22.92 4.79 6.75
CA SER A 185 23.62 5.05 8.03
C SER A 185 24.90 4.22 8.17
N ASP A 186 24.96 3.05 7.51
CA ASP A 186 26.12 2.15 7.42
C ASP A 186 26.31 1.70 5.96
N TRP A 187 27.42 2.10 5.34
CA TRP A 187 27.58 2.00 3.88
C TRP A 187 27.86 0.57 3.47
N GLU A 188 28.62 -0.16 4.29
CA GLU A 188 29.00 -1.54 4.01
C GLU A 188 27.78 -2.44 4.12
N ALA A 189 27.03 -2.29 5.23
CA ALA A 189 25.78 -3.02 5.43
C ALA A 189 24.74 -2.67 4.36
N PHE A 190 24.58 -1.38 4.00
CA PHE A 190 23.61 -0.97 2.99
C PHE A 190 23.91 -1.59 1.62
N ILE A 191 25.17 -1.63 1.19
CA ILE A 191 25.52 -2.21 -0.12
C ILE A 191 25.17 -3.70 -0.14
N GLU A 192 25.53 -4.45 0.91
CA GLU A 192 25.22 -5.88 1.00
C GLU A 192 23.70 -6.13 1.01
N GLU A 193 22.97 -5.46 1.91
CA GLU A 193 21.52 -5.62 2.06
C GLU A 193 20.75 -5.16 0.82
N TYR A 194 21.19 -4.09 0.15
CA TYR A 194 20.54 -3.63 -1.07
C TYR A 194 20.77 -4.60 -2.24
N GLU A 195 21.98 -5.16 -2.38
CA GLU A 195 22.23 -6.20 -3.40
C GLU A 195 21.36 -7.44 -3.18
N GLU A 196 21.18 -7.87 -1.92
CA GLU A 196 20.28 -8.98 -1.56
C GLU A 196 18.82 -8.65 -1.84
N LEU A 197 18.37 -7.46 -1.46
CA LEU A 197 17.02 -6.97 -1.75
C LEU A 197 16.73 -7.05 -3.26
N LEU A 198 17.65 -6.53 -4.09
CA LEU A 198 17.47 -6.53 -5.55
C LEU A 198 17.39 -7.96 -6.12
N ARG A 199 18.20 -8.89 -5.60
CA ARG A 199 18.19 -10.31 -6.02
C ARG A 199 16.94 -11.05 -5.55
N GLY A 200 16.35 -10.65 -4.42
CA GLY A 200 15.18 -11.27 -3.80
C GLY A 200 13.82 -10.80 -4.33
N LEU A 201 13.77 -9.93 -5.33
CA LEU A 201 12.52 -9.38 -5.86
C LEU A 201 11.66 -10.46 -6.55
N GLU A 202 10.35 -10.46 -6.31
CA GLU A 202 9.44 -11.41 -6.96
C GLU A 202 9.24 -11.10 -8.45
N LEU A 203 9.04 -12.17 -9.23
CA LEU A 203 8.80 -12.11 -10.67
C LEU A 203 7.31 -12.18 -11.04
N ASN A 204 6.42 -12.14 -10.04
CA ASN A 204 4.98 -12.15 -10.26
C ASN A 204 4.55 -10.84 -10.94
N LYS A 205 3.91 -10.96 -12.11
CA LYS A 205 3.41 -9.80 -12.87
C LYS A 205 1.90 -9.66 -12.75
N ASN A 206 1.43 -8.42 -12.71
CA ASN A 206 0.01 -8.13 -12.87
C ASN A 206 -0.41 -8.17 -14.35
N SER A 207 -1.70 -7.92 -14.62
CA SER A 207 -2.26 -7.82 -15.97
C SER A 207 -1.66 -6.71 -16.84
N PHE A 208 -0.94 -5.76 -16.26
CA PHE A 208 -0.27 -4.64 -16.93
C PHE A 208 1.24 -4.85 -17.09
N PHE A 209 1.75 -6.04 -16.79
CA PHE A 209 3.18 -6.38 -16.82
C PHE A 209 4.05 -5.56 -15.85
N LEU A 210 3.45 -5.08 -14.76
CA LEU A 210 4.17 -4.50 -13.62
C LEU A 210 4.46 -5.60 -12.59
N PRO A 211 5.60 -5.54 -11.88
CA PRO A 211 5.86 -6.40 -10.73
C PRO A 211 4.77 -6.22 -9.67
N HIS A 212 4.18 -7.30 -9.18
CA HIS A 212 3.11 -7.26 -8.18
C HIS A 212 3.59 -6.56 -6.90
N GLN A 213 4.80 -6.92 -6.47
CA GLN A 213 5.50 -6.35 -5.32
C GLN A 213 5.79 -4.84 -5.42
N ALA A 214 5.75 -4.24 -6.61
CA ALA A 214 5.95 -2.80 -6.78
C ALA A 214 4.65 -2.00 -6.57
N ILE A 215 3.50 -2.67 -6.44
CA ILE A 215 2.19 -2.01 -6.38
C ILE A 215 1.84 -1.69 -4.93
N ILE A 216 1.66 -0.42 -4.64
CA ILE A 216 1.32 0.09 -3.30
C ILE A 216 -0.04 0.81 -3.31
N ASP A 217 -0.70 0.89 -2.16
CA ASP A 217 -2.01 1.52 -2.02
C ASP A 217 -1.92 3.01 -1.64
N ILE A 218 -0.82 3.43 -1.01
CA ILE A 218 -0.50 4.83 -0.71
C ILE A 218 1.00 5.10 -0.87
N PRO A 219 1.44 6.32 -1.24
CA PRO A 219 2.85 6.62 -1.47
C PRO A 219 3.78 6.30 -0.29
N VAL A 220 3.39 6.63 0.94
CA VAL A 220 4.18 6.36 2.15
C VAL A 220 4.45 4.88 2.40
N GLU A 221 3.59 3.99 1.91
CA GLU A 221 3.80 2.55 2.01
C GLU A 221 5.11 2.13 1.32
N ALA A 222 5.52 2.83 0.26
CA ALA A 222 6.76 2.54 -0.46
C ALA A 222 7.97 2.55 0.48
N GLY A 223 8.05 3.54 1.37
CA GLY A 223 9.16 3.65 2.31
C GLY A 223 9.17 2.53 3.34
N LEU A 224 7.99 2.20 3.90
CA LEU A 224 7.86 1.06 4.83
C LEU A 224 8.24 -0.25 4.17
N GLU A 225 7.70 -0.52 2.97
CA GLU A 225 7.99 -1.74 2.21
C GLU A 225 9.47 -1.85 1.87
N PHE A 226 10.11 -0.75 1.49
CA PHE A 226 11.54 -0.73 1.20
C PHE A 226 12.38 -1.05 2.45
N ILE A 227 12.12 -0.34 3.56
CA ILE A 227 12.86 -0.54 4.82
C ILE A 227 12.62 -1.96 5.36
N HIS A 228 11.37 -2.44 5.34
CA HIS A 228 11.00 -3.77 5.81
C HIS A 228 11.79 -4.85 5.06
N ARG A 229 11.86 -4.78 3.73
CA ARG A 229 12.63 -5.74 2.94
C ARG A 229 14.13 -5.66 3.18
N LEU A 230 14.66 -4.44 3.28
CA LEU A 230 16.07 -4.20 3.55
C LEU A 230 16.47 -4.81 4.89
N SER A 231 15.65 -4.58 5.93
CA SER A 231 15.88 -5.13 7.28
C SER A 231 15.65 -6.64 7.38
N SER A 232 14.73 -7.19 6.58
CA SER A 232 14.40 -8.62 6.57
C SER A 232 15.53 -9.48 6.02
N SER A 233 16.32 -8.99 5.05
CA SER A 233 17.47 -9.76 4.54
C SER A 233 18.49 -10.05 5.66
N ARG A 234 18.74 -9.06 6.53
CA ARG A 234 19.68 -9.18 7.64
C ARG A 234 19.15 -9.94 8.87
N ALA A 235 17.85 -9.88 9.14
CA ALA A 235 17.24 -10.65 10.23
C ALA A 235 17.48 -12.17 10.08
N THR A 236 17.49 -12.66 8.83
CA THR A 236 17.86 -14.05 8.49
C THR A 236 19.29 -14.43 8.88
N HIS A 237 20.20 -13.45 8.98
CA HIS A 237 21.63 -13.67 9.23
C HIS A 237 22.07 -13.38 10.67
N GLN A 238 21.42 -12.44 11.38
CA GLN A 238 21.91 -11.94 12.68
C GLN A 238 20.90 -12.01 13.84
N GLY A 239 19.70 -12.57 13.64
CA GLY A 239 18.75 -12.81 14.74
C GLY A 239 18.03 -11.56 15.28
N GLY A 240 17.91 -10.51 14.46
CA GLY A 240 17.14 -9.30 14.76
C GLY A 240 17.08 -8.32 13.58
N LEU A 241 16.13 -7.38 13.60
CA LEU A 241 16.04 -6.29 12.62
C LEU A 241 17.21 -5.33 12.84
N SER A 242 18.15 -5.28 11.90
CA SER A 242 19.19 -4.26 11.86
C SER A 242 18.90 -3.28 10.73
N LEU A 243 19.14 -2.01 10.99
CA LEU A 243 18.78 -0.90 10.10
C LEU A 243 20.05 -0.25 9.56
N CYS A 244 20.33 -0.43 8.26
CA CYS A 244 21.48 0.18 7.58
C CYS A 244 21.19 1.56 6.97
N VAL A 245 19.98 2.08 7.18
CA VAL A 245 19.54 3.41 6.74
C VAL A 245 19.13 4.26 7.95
N SER A 246 19.39 5.57 7.88
CA SER A 246 18.92 6.55 8.87
C SER A 246 17.51 7.05 8.53
N SER A 247 17.18 7.11 7.24
CA SER A 247 15.88 7.50 6.72
C SER A 247 15.69 7.06 5.27
N VAL A 248 14.46 7.21 4.77
CA VAL A 248 14.18 7.16 3.34
C VAL A 248 13.33 8.37 2.94
N GLU A 249 13.69 8.98 1.82
CA GLU A 249 12.87 10.01 1.17
C GLU A 249 11.95 9.37 0.13
N ILE A 250 10.73 9.88 0.04
CA ILE A 250 9.66 9.34 -0.79
C ILE A 250 9.14 10.46 -1.68
N TYR A 251 9.20 10.28 -2.99
CA TYR A 251 8.67 11.23 -3.96
C TYR A 251 7.60 10.58 -4.83
N HIS A 252 6.38 11.11 -4.80
CA HIS A 252 5.29 10.68 -5.68
C HIS A 252 5.22 11.58 -6.91
N LEU A 253 5.55 11.03 -8.07
CA LEU A 253 5.69 11.75 -9.34
C LEU A 253 4.77 11.18 -10.43
N GLU A 254 4.10 12.06 -11.17
CA GLU A 254 3.25 11.68 -12.29
C GLU A 254 3.57 12.53 -13.52
N ARG A 255 3.73 11.89 -14.69
CA ARG A 255 3.82 12.62 -15.95
C ARG A 255 2.42 13.03 -16.41
N GLN A 256 2.19 14.34 -16.51
CA GLN A 256 0.97 14.93 -17.05
C GLN A 256 1.30 15.73 -18.31
N GLY A 257 1.10 15.10 -19.47
CA GLY A 257 1.51 15.65 -20.77
C GLY A 257 3.03 15.86 -20.85
N ASN A 258 3.43 17.14 -20.93
CA ASN A 258 4.83 17.56 -20.99
C ASN A 258 5.44 17.89 -19.61
N ASN A 259 4.63 17.91 -18.56
CA ASN A 259 5.06 18.26 -17.21
C ASN A 259 5.16 17.00 -16.34
N VAL A 260 5.99 17.07 -15.31
CA VAL A 260 6.05 16.09 -14.23
C VAL A 260 5.51 16.76 -12.98
N LYS A 261 4.39 16.26 -12.49
CA LYS A 261 3.76 16.75 -11.27
C LYS A 261 4.29 15.96 -10.08
N MET A 262 4.71 16.66 -9.04
CA MET A 262 4.98 16.09 -7.73
C MET A 262 3.72 16.19 -6.89
N HIS A 263 3.21 15.05 -6.43
CA HIS A 263 2.00 14.98 -5.60
C HIS A 263 2.33 15.02 -4.11
N SER A 264 3.39 14.34 -3.70
CA SER A 264 3.94 14.39 -2.34
C SER A 264 5.46 14.19 -2.32
N ALA A 265 6.07 14.72 -1.26
CA ALA A 265 7.46 14.51 -0.88
C ALA A 265 7.46 14.27 0.64
N GLU A 266 7.93 13.11 1.07
CA GLU A 266 7.76 12.62 2.43
C GLU A 266 9.06 11.94 2.91
N ARG A 267 9.24 11.80 4.22
CA ARG A 267 10.40 11.15 4.82
C ARG A 267 9.94 10.19 5.89
N ILE A 268 10.47 8.96 5.87
CA ILE A 268 10.17 7.92 6.87
C ILE A 268 11.45 7.58 7.61
N LEU A 269 11.35 7.51 8.94
CA LEU A 269 12.41 7.02 9.82
C LEU A 269 12.20 5.52 10.07
N PRO A 270 13.26 4.70 10.06
CA PRO A 270 13.15 3.29 10.36
C PRO A 270 12.94 3.07 11.86
N GLU A 271 11.81 2.44 12.22
CA GLU A 271 11.49 2.08 13.60
C GLU A 271 11.10 0.61 13.69
N SER A 272 11.81 -0.18 14.49
CA SER A 272 11.62 -1.64 14.54
C SER A 272 10.19 -2.05 14.91
N ASN A 273 9.56 -1.36 15.88
CA ASN A 273 8.17 -1.62 16.27
C ASN A 273 7.20 -1.38 15.10
N ILE A 274 7.42 -0.30 14.33
CA ILE A 274 6.59 0.00 13.15
C ILE A 274 6.76 -1.10 12.09
N LEU A 275 7.99 -1.55 11.85
CA LEU A 275 8.28 -2.60 10.87
C LEU A 275 7.69 -3.95 11.28
N GLU A 276 7.76 -4.32 12.56
CA GLU A 276 7.12 -5.53 13.08
C GLU A 276 5.59 -5.48 12.93
N GLN A 277 4.97 -4.34 13.23
CA GLN A 277 3.54 -4.16 13.03
C GLN A 277 3.14 -4.14 11.54
N TYR A 278 4.00 -3.58 10.69
CA TYR A 278 3.82 -3.61 9.23
C TYR A 278 3.94 -5.04 8.70
N ASP A 279 4.93 -5.80 9.17
CA ASP A 279 5.10 -7.22 8.83
C ASP A 279 3.83 -7.99 9.18
N ARG A 280 3.34 -7.89 10.43
CA ARG A 280 2.06 -8.52 10.86
C ARG A 280 0.87 -8.11 9.99
N LEU A 281 0.81 -6.85 9.57
CA LEU A 281 -0.26 -6.37 8.69
C LEU A 281 -0.18 -7.05 7.30
N GLN A 282 1.02 -7.29 6.78
CA GLN A 282 1.25 -7.92 5.49
C GLN A 282 1.21 -9.46 5.54
N SER A 283 1.49 -10.10 6.69
CA SER A 283 1.49 -11.56 6.82
C SER A 283 0.11 -12.20 6.63
N GLY A 284 -0.96 -11.39 6.63
CA GLY A 284 -2.34 -11.83 6.47
C GLY A 284 -2.76 -12.10 5.02
N SER A 285 -4.00 -12.60 4.85
CA SER A 285 -4.68 -12.65 3.55
C SER A 285 -4.69 -11.28 2.87
N SER A 286 -4.87 -11.26 1.54
CA SER A 286 -5.10 -10.04 0.75
C SER A 286 -5.97 -9.04 1.53
N LEU A 287 -5.47 -7.81 1.69
CA LEU A 287 -6.16 -6.77 2.45
C LEU A 287 -7.12 -5.98 1.56
N ASN A 288 -8.27 -5.64 2.12
CA ASN A 288 -9.14 -4.64 1.53
C ASN A 288 -8.37 -3.30 1.42
N PRO A 289 -8.36 -2.63 0.25
CA PRO A 289 -7.57 -1.41 0.06
C PRO A 289 -7.90 -0.30 1.06
N LEU A 290 -9.19 -0.10 1.38
CA LEU A 290 -9.59 0.96 2.30
C LEU A 290 -9.11 0.66 3.73
N TYR A 291 -9.21 -0.60 4.15
CA TYR A 291 -8.68 -1.05 5.44
C TYR A 291 -7.17 -0.84 5.51
N LYS A 292 -6.44 -1.32 4.50
CA LYS A 292 -4.97 -1.24 4.44
C LYS A 292 -4.48 0.21 4.49
N VAL A 293 -5.06 1.09 3.69
CA VAL A 293 -4.70 2.51 3.64
C VAL A 293 -4.86 3.17 5.01
N GLN A 294 -6.00 2.96 5.67
CA GLN A 294 -6.22 3.55 7.00
C GLN A 294 -5.28 2.93 8.04
N ARG A 295 -5.03 1.63 7.99
CA ARG A 295 -4.10 0.94 8.89
C ARG A 295 -2.67 1.44 8.78
N ILE A 296 -2.16 1.63 7.55
CA ILE A 296 -0.79 2.14 7.35
C ILE A 296 -0.69 3.59 7.84
N ARG A 297 -1.71 4.42 7.60
CA ARG A 297 -1.75 5.79 8.14
C ARG A 297 -1.75 5.81 9.66
N ASN A 298 -2.54 4.94 10.30
CA ASN A 298 -2.59 4.87 11.75
C ASN A 298 -1.25 4.40 12.32
N LEU A 299 -0.64 3.39 11.69
CA LEU A 299 0.67 2.89 12.05
C LEU A 299 1.75 3.98 12.02
N LEU A 300 1.84 4.73 10.92
CA LEU A 300 2.84 5.80 10.76
C LEU A 300 2.63 7.00 11.68
N ASN A 301 1.38 7.26 12.08
CA ASN A 301 1.04 8.37 12.97
C ASN A 301 1.03 7.96 14.46
N GLY A 302 1.32 6.70 14.79
CA GLY A 302 1.20 6.18 16.16
C GLY A 302 -0.23 6.17 16.70
N ASN A 303 -1.23 6.17 15.81
CA ASN A 303 -2.64 6.14 16.20
C ASN A 303 -3.13 4.71 16.44
N PRO A 304 -4.16 4.51 17.30
CA PRO A 304 -4.85 3.23 17.40
C PRO A 304 -5.34 2.74 16.05
N TRP A 305 -5.38 1.42 15.86
CA TRP A 305 -5.67 0.85 14.54
C TRP A 305 -7.06 1.20 13.99
N TYR A 306 -8.02 1.49 14.87
CA TYR A 306 -9.39 1.85 14.54
C TYR A 306 -9.59 3.35 14.27
N GLU A 307 -8.60 4.20 14.54
CA GLU A 307 -8.70 5.65 14.39
C GLU A 307 -9.08 6.03 12.95
N GLY A 308 -10.05 6.95 12.79
CA GLY A 308 -10.58 7.39 11.50
C GLY A 308 -11.38 6.34 10.70
N MET A 309 -11.53 5.10 11.20
CA MET A 309 -12.29 4.07 10.49
C MET A 309 -13.79 4.39 10.44
N ASP A 310 -14.34 5.08 11.43
CA ASP A 310 -15.74 5.52 11.45
C ASP A 310 -16.03 6.53 10.33
N GLN A 311 -15.12 7.48 10.10
CA GLN A 311 -15.20 8.44 9.00
C GLN A 311 -15.11 7.72 7.66
N LEU A 312 -14.17 6.78 7.54
CA LEU A 312 -14.02 5.94 6.35
C LEU A 312 -15.34 5.23 6.03
N VAL A 313 -15.89 4.44 6.96
CA VAL A 313 -17.12 3.69 6.68
C VAL A 313 -18.39 4.57 6.61
N SER A 314 -18.30 5.82 7.06
CA SER A 314 -19.36 6.83 6.89
C SER A 314 -19.35 7.47 5.51
N ASN A 315 -18.17 7.62 4.90
CA ASN A 315 -18.00 8.26 3.59
C ASN A 315 -18.29 7.32 2.41
N TYR A 316 -18.29 6.01 2.64
CA TYR A 316 -18.61 5.01 1.62
C TYR A 316 -20.02 4.42 1.78
N ASP A 317 -20.50 3.77 0.71
CA ASP A 317 -21.75 2.99 0.76
C ASP A 317 -21.62 1.90 1.84
N TRP A 318 -22.67 1.72 2.64
CA TRP A 318 -22.64 0.81 3.80
C TRP A 318 -22.31 -0.63 3.42
N LYS A 319 -22.59 -1.03 2.17
CA LYS A 319 -22.29 -2.36 1.62
C LYS A 319 -20.79 -2.66 1.49
N VAL A 320 -19.94 -1.64 1.62
CA VAL A 320 -18.49 -1.83 1.73
C VAL A 320 -18.14 -2.43 3.08
N ALA A 321 -18.80 -1.97 4.15
CA ALA A 321 -18.51 -2.37 5.52
C ALA A 321 -19.41 -3.51 6.02
N VAL A 322 -20.64 -3.64 5.53
CA VAL A 322 -21.55 -4.74 5.87
C VAL A 322 -21.79 -5.56 4.64
N TRP A 323 -21.59 -6.87 4.74
CA TRP A 323 -21.78 -7.77 3.63
C TRP A 323 -23.23 -7.77 3.17
N SER A 324 -23.43 -7.54 1.87
CA SER A 324 -24.72 -7.63 1.20
C SER A 324 -24.58 -8.47 -0.06
N ARG A 325 -25.39 -9.53 -0.15
CA ARG A 325 -25.21 -10.55 -1.18
C ARG A 325 -25.38 -9.98 -2.59
N GLY A 326 -24.35 -10.17 -3.42
CA GLY A 326 -24.35 -9.67 -4.80
C GLY A 326 -24.24 -8.14 -4.92
N GLN A 327 -24.21 -7.41 -3.80
CA GLN A 327 -24.13 -5.95 -3.80
C GLN A 327 -22.81 -5.42 -3.23
N SER A 328 -22.16 -6.16 -2.31
CA SER A 328 -20.81 -5.85 -1.83
C SER A 328 -19.74 -6.07 -2.92
N PRO A 329 -18.61 -5.33 -2.87
CA PRO A 329 -17.49 -5.52 -3.80
C PRO A 329 -16.92 -6.94 -3.74
N VAL A 330 -16.70 -7.54 -4.91
CA VAL A 330 -16.18 -8.92 -5.06
C VAL A 330 -14.76 -8.95 -5.65
N ASP A 331 -14.31 -7.84 -6.22
CA ASP A 331 -13.00 -7.64 -6.82
C ASP A 331 -11.90 -7.33 -5.79
N VAL A 332 -12.30 -7.13 -4.53
CA VAL A 332 -11.40 -6.95 -3.39
C VAL A 332 -11.85 -7.82 -2.21
N PRO A 333 -10.94 -8.18 -1.30
CA PRO A 333 -11.28 -8.81 -0.03
C PRO A 333 -12.33 -7.99 0.73
N PHE A 334 -13.29 -8.66 1.36
CA PHE A 334 -14.32 -7.99 2.13
C PHE A 334 -13.72 -7.28 3.35
N PHE A 335 -14.05 -5.99 3.53
CA PHE A 335 -13.52 -5.15 4.60
C PHE A 335 -13.69 -5.79 5.99
N GLY A 336 -14.87 -6.33 6.26
CA GLY A 336 -15.16 -6.96 7.55
C GLY A 336 -14.29 -8.19 7.87
N ASN A 337 -13.77 -8.91 6.87
CA ASN A 337 -12.87 -10.04 7.13
C ASN A 337 -11.53 -9.57 7.70
N ASN A 338 -10.98 -8.46 7.20
CA ASN A 338 -9.73 -7.92 7.73
C ASN A 338 -9.92 -7.32 9.13
N VAL A 339 -11.08 -6.70 9.38
CA VAL A 339 -11.46 -6.22 10.71
C VAL A 339 -11.63 -7.37 11.70
N LEU A 340 -12.29 -8.46 11.29
CA LEU A 340 -12.42 -9.68 12.08
C LEU A 340 -11.06 -10.24 12.46
N GLN A 341 -10.15 -10.36 11.48
CA GLN A 341 -8.81 -10.88 11.74
C GLN A 341 -8.10 -10.05 12.81
N LYS A 342 -8.16 -8.71 12.76
CA LYS A 342 -7.56 -7.88 13.80
C LYS A 342 -8.16 -8.12 15.19
N PHE A 343 -9.49 -8.26 15.32
CA PHE A 343 -10.07 -8.60 16.62
C PHE A 343 -9.60 -9.96 17.14
N LEU A 344 -9.42 -10.95 16.26
CA LEU A 344 -8.90 -12.26 16.62
C LEU A 344 -7.42 -12.19 17.03
N ASP A 345 -6.61 -11.43 16.30
CA ASP A 345 -5.20 -11.20 16.63
C ASP A 345 -5.08 -10.52 18.01
N THR A 346 -5.86 -9.47 18.27
CA THR A 346 -5.91 -8.81 19.58
C THR A 346 -6.33 -9.78 20.69
N ALA A 347 -7.32 -10.65 20.44
CA ALA A 347 -7.73 -11.65 21.42
C ALA A 347 -6.61 -12.67 21.71
N GLY A 348 -5.87 -13.10 20.70
CA GLY A 348 -4.70 -13.97 20.85
C GLY A 348 -3.56 -13.30 21.63
N ASP A 349 -3.27 -12.04 21.33
CA ASP A 349 -2.26 -11.24 22.04
C ASP A 349 -2.60 -11.12 23.54
N LEU A 350 -3.86 -10.87 23.88
CA LEU A 350 -4.33 -10.83 25.27
C LEU A 350 -4.20 -12.17 26.00
N GLU A 351 -4.37 -13.30 25.31
CA GLU A 351 -4.17 -14.63 25.90
C GLU A 351 -2.71 -14.88 26.27
N VAL A 352 -1.77 -14.46 25.41
CA VAL A 352 -0.33 -14.53 25.67
C VAL A 352 0.04 -13.61 26.84
N GLN A 353 -0.47 -12.38 26.85
CA GLN A 353 -0.18 -11.38 27.88
C GLN A 353 -0.68 -11.79 29.28
N LYS A 354 -1.79 -12.53 29.40
CA LYS A 354 -2.27 -13.07 30.70
C LYS A 354 -1.27 -13.99 31.40
N GLY A 355 -0.31 -14.56 30.66
CA GLY A 355 0.77 -15.39 31.22
C GLY A 355 1.95 -14.59 31.78
N VAL A 356 1.97 -13.26 31.64
CA VAL A 356 3.08 -12.40 32.08
C VAL A 356 2.87 -11.99 33.55
N GLU A 357 3.80 -12.39 34.44
CA GLU A 357 3.65 -12.22 35.90
C GLU A 357 3.71 -10.76 36.37
N LYS A 358 4.34 -9.85 35.62
CA LYS A 358 4.46 -8.42 35.96
C LYS A 358 4.37 -7.56 34.71
N MET A 359 3.34 -6.72 34.66
CA MET A 359 3.19 -5.64 33.68
C MET A 359 3.56 -4.30 34.31
N ASP A 360 4.26 -3.46 33.56
CA ASP A 360 4.43 -2.05 33.90
C ASP A 360 3.13 -1.24 33.64
N ASN A 361 3.16 0.07 33.87
CA ASN A 361 1.97 0.91 33.73
C ASN A 361 1.54 1.11 32.26
N GLU A 362 2.48 1.18 31.33
CA GLU A 362 2.18 1.36 29.90
C GLU A 362 1.58 0.08 29.34
N GLN A 363 2.16 -1.07 29.69
CA GLN A 363 1.65 -2.40 29.36
C GLN A 363 0.25 -2.64 29.92
N LYS A 364 -0.02 -2.20 31.17
CA LYS A 364 -1.36 -2.29 31.76
C LYS A 364 -2.38 -1.45 31.00
N SER A 365 -2.02 -0.23 30.62
CA SER A 365 -2.91 0.65 29.84
C SER A 365 -3.23 0.01 28.49
N SER A 366 -2.20 -0.48 27.78
CA SER A 366 -2.37 -1.18 26.50
C SER A 366 -3.24 -2.43 26.64
N PHE A 367 -3.04 -3.21 27.70
CA PHE A 367 -3.85 -4.40 27.99
C PHE A 367 -5.33 -4.05 28.23
N GLU A 368 -5.63 -3.02 29.03
CA GLU A 368 -7.02 -2.58 29.24
C GLU A 368 -7.66 -2.08 27.94
N ASP A 369 -6.88 -1.39 27.10
CA ASP A 369 -7.33 -0.89 25.81
C ASP A 369 -7.67 -2.02 24.84
N GLU A 370 -6.78 -3.00 24.68
CA GLU A 370 -6.99 -4.20 23.88
C GLU A 370 -8.15 -5.04 24.41
N LYS A 371 -8.27 -5.15 25.74
CA LYS A 371 -9.38 -5.84 26.40
C LYS A 371 -10.72 -5.19 26.10
N LEU A 372 -10.79 -3.86 26.10
CA LEU A 372 -12.00 -3.12 25.72
C LEU A 372 -12.39 -3.38 24.25
N GLU A 373 -11.42 -3.44 23.33
CA GLU A 373 -11.68 -3.75 21.92
C GLU A 373 -12.36 -5.12 21.74
N VAL A 374 -11.78 -6.16 22.34
CA VAL A 374 -12.33 -7.53 22.29
C VAL A 374 -13.68 -7.61 22.98
N LEU A 375 -13.85 -6.90 24.09
CA LEU A 375 -15.11 -6.85 24.82
C LEU A 375 -16.25 -6.28 23.98
N ILE A 376 -16.02 -5.17 23.28
CA ILE A 376 -17.01 -4.56 22.39
C ILE A 376 -17.34 -5.52 21.24
N TYR A 377 -16.33 -6.17 20.67
CA TYR A 377 -16.54 -7.19 19.64
C TYR A 377 -17.46 -8.32 20.13
N ASP A 378 -17.23 -8.87 21.32
CA ASP A 378 -18.02 -9.98 21.86
C ASP A 378 -19.46 -9.59 22.20
N VAL A 379 -19.67 -8.37 22.74
CA VAL A 379 -21.01 -7.82 23.01
C VAL A 379 -21.81 -7.69 21.71
N VAL A 380 -21.19 -7.14 20.66
CA VAL A 380 -21.81 -6.95 19.34
C VAL A 380 -22.05 -8.28 18.64
N LYS A 381 -21.10 -9.20 18.69
CA LYS A 381 -21.22 -10.56 18.16
C LYS A 381 -22.40 -11.29 18.78
N THR A 382 -22.54 -11.22 20.11
CA THR A 382 -23.64 -11.84 20.85
C THR A 382 -24.99 -11.24 20.45
N TYR A 383 -25.06 -9.91 20.31
CA TYR A 383 -26.25 -9.23 19.81
C TYR A 383 -26.64 -9.69 18.41
N ILE A 384 -25.71 -9.65 17.45
CA ILE A 384 -25.96 -10.03 16.06
C ILE A 384 -26.41 -11.50 15.99
N TRP A 385 -25.72 -12.39 16.69
CA TRP A 385 -26.06 -13.81 16.69
C TRP A 385 -27.48 -14.06 17.19
N ARG A 386 -27.85 -13.49 18.35
CA ARG A 386 -29.19 -13.70 18.94
C ARG A 386 -30.29 -13.06 18.12
N ARG A 387 -30.10 -11.83 17.64
CA ARG A 387 -31.09 -11.17 16.78
C ARG A 387 -31.27 -11.88 15.45
N THR A 388 -30.20 -12.44 14.90
CA THR A 388 -30.27 -13.27 13.69
C THR A 388 -31.07 -14.54 13.97
N ASP A 389 -30.76 -15.24 15.06
CA ASP A 389 -31.46 -16.47 15.45
C ASP A 389 -32.95 -16.20 15.75
N GLU A 390 -33.28 -15.09 16.41
CA GLU A 390 -34.67 -14.65 16.64
C GLU A 390 -35.43 -14.40 15.33
N ARG A 391 -34.85 -13.63 14.40
CA ARG A 391 -35.51 -13.18 13.16
C ARG A 391 -35.52 -14.23 12.05
N SER A 392 -34.58 -15.17 12.04
CA SER A 392 -34.52 -16.20 11.02
C SER A 392 -35.62 -17.25 11.25
N PRO A 393 -36.27 -17.75 10.18
CA PRO A 393 -37.19 -18.88 10.30
C PRO A 393 -36.48 -20.20 10.62
N ILE A 394 -35.17 -20.29 10.39
CA ILE A 394 -34.35 -21.49 10.67
C ILE A 394 -33.38 -21.14 11.80
N LYS A 395 -33.36 -21.92 12.88
CA LYS A 395 -32.46 -21.63 14.03
C LYS A 395 -31.08 -22.26 13.82
N TYR A 396 -30.05 -21.62 14.38
CA TYR A 396 -28.66 -22.08 14.29
C TYR A 396 -28.48 -23.52 14.75
N LYS A 397 -29.20 -23.94 15.78
CA LYS A 397 -29.17 -25.32 16.30
C LYS A 397 -29.58 -26.38 15.27
N GLU A 398 -30.37 -26.01 14.26
CA GLU A 398 -30.89 -26.93 13.24
C GLU A 398 -29.88 -27.23 12.12
N PHE A 399 -28.85 -26.40 11.96
CA PHE A 399 -27.87 -26.54 10.88
C PHE A 399 -26.39 -26.43 11.32
N LYS A 400 -26.11 -26.17 12.60
CA LYS A 400 -24.73 -26.06 13.12
C LYS A 400 -23.81 -27.25 12.80
N ASP A 401 -24.38 -28.44 12.61
CA ASP A 401 -23.64 -29.68 12.34
C ASP A 401 -23.57 -29.99 10.83
N LYS A 402 -24.25 -29.20 9.99
CA LYS A 402 -24.18 -29.34 8.53
C LYS A 402 -22.94 -28.63 8.03
N LYS A 403 -21.97 -29.40 7.57
CA LYS A 403 -20.69 -28.90 7.12
C LYS A 403 -20.41 -29.26 5.66
N ASP A 404 -19.67 -28.39 4.99
CA ASP A 404 -19.16 -28.63 3.64
C ASP A 404 -17.92 -29.53 3.66
N GLU A 405 -17.35 -29.78 2.48
CA GLU A 405 -16.12 -30.57 2.29
C GLU A 405 -14.90 -29.94 2.98
N GLU A 406 -14.93 -28.62 3.24
CA GLU A 406 -13.91 -27.90 3.99
C GLU A 406 -14.17 -27.91 5.51
N ASN A 407 -15.11 -28.72 6.01
CA ASN A 407 -15.52 -28.80 7.41
C ASN A 407 -16.04 -27.46 7.98
N LYS A 408 -16.57 -26.57 7.12
CA LYS A 408 -17.19 -25.29 7.47
C LYS A 408 -18.71 -25.40 7.47
N ILE A 409 -19.37 -24.67 8.38
CA ILE A 409 -20.83 -24.71 8.52
C ILE A 409 -21.50 -24.15 7.26
N VAL A 410 -22.47 -24.88 6.73
CA VAL A 410 -23.32 -24.46 5.61
C VAL A 410 -24.48 -23.62 6.15
N TYR A 411 -24.43 -22.32 5.89
CA TYR A 411 -25.47 -21.39 6.33
C TYR A 411 -26.65 -21.34 5.33
N PRO A 412 -27.89 -21.63 5.77
CA PRO A 412 -29.08 -21.51 4.93
C PRO A 412 -29.32 -20.07 4.45
N SER A 413 -29.86 -19.90 3.24
CA SER A 413 -30.15 -18.59 2.65
C SER A 413 -30.99 -17.69 3.57
N ALA A 414 -32.06 -18.22 4.16
CA ALA A 414 -32.93 -17.48 5.07
C ALA A 414 -32.22 -17.02 6.36
N TYR A 415 -31.17 -17.73 6.81
CA TYR A 415 -30.35 -17.30 7.94
C TYR A 415 -29.39 -16.19 7.54
N VAL A 416 -28.76 -16.32 6.37
CA VAL A 416 -27.87 -15.29 5.80
C VAL A 416 -28.61 -13.98 5.55
N GLU A 417 -29.82 -14.04 4.99
CA GLU A 417 -30.66 -12.86 4.74
C GLU A 417 -31.12 -12.17 6.04
N ALA A 418 -31.50 -12.95 7.05
CA ALA A 418 -31.82 -12.43 8.38
C ALA A 418 -30.60 -11.73 9.01
N LYS A 419 -29.42 -12.33 8.88
CA LYS A 419 -28.15 -11.79 9.38
C LYS A 419 -27.77 -10.48 8.68
N GLU A 420 -27.85 -10.45 7.36
CA GLU A 420 -27.62 -9.25 6.54
C GLU A 420 -28.53 -8.11 7.00
N LYS A 421 -29.83 -8.39 7.17
CA LYS A 421 -30.80 -7.39 7.64
C LYS A 421 -30.47 -6.87 9.04
N VAL A 422 -30.16 -7.76 9.98
CA VAL A 422 -29.76 -7.37 11.35
C VAL A 422 -28.51 -6.49 11.33
N CYS A 423 -27.47 -6.91 10.62
CA CYS A 423 -26.21 -6.17 10.55
C CYS A 423 -26.40 -4.82 9.87
N ARG A 424 -27.14 -4.77 8.76
CA ARG A 424 -27.46 -3.52 8.05
C ARG A 424 -28.22 -2.55 8.94
N ASP A 425 -29.31 -3.00 9.57
CA ASP A 425 -30.15 -2.16 10.41
C ASP A 425 -29.32 -1.61 11.59
N ALA A 426 -28.52 -2.46 12.25
CA ALA A 426 -27.64 -2.06 13.35
C ALA A 426 -26.51 -1.12 12.91
N PHE A 427 -25.87 -1.40 11.78
CA PHE A 427 -24.78 -0.58 11.26
C PHE A 427 -25.25 0.83 10.91
N LEU A 428 -26.35 0.95 10.15
CA LEU A 428 -26.93 2.24 9.78
C LEU A 428 -27.40 3.01 11.03
N ALA A 429 -27.95 2.28 12.00
CA ALA A 429 -28.37 2.83 13.28
C ALA A 429 -27.21 3.43 14.09
N VAL A 430 -26.10 2.70 14.23
CA VAL A 430 -24.90 3.18 14.93
C VAL A 430 -24.26 4.33 14.17
N ARG A 431 -24.10 4.18 12.85
CA ARG A 431 -23.47 5.17 11.96
C ARG A 431 -24.14 6.54 12.07
N GLY A 432 -25.48 6.55 12.02
CA GLY A 432 -26.28 7.79 12.03
C GLY A 432 -26.43 8.47 13.40
N ARG A 433 -26.06 7.81 14.50
CA ARG A 433 -26.25 8.34 15.86
C ARG A 433 -24.97 8.99 16.41
N LYS A 434 -25.12 9.99 17.28
CA LYS A 434 -24.03 10.68 17.96
C LYS A 434 -24.35 10.87 19.44
N SER A 435 -23.32 10.95 20.29
CA SER A 435 -23.42 11.28 21.71
C SER A 435 -24.54 10.47 22.40
N GLN A 436 -25.44 11.10 23.16
CA GLN A 436 -26.49 10.44 23.92
C GLN A 436 -27.34 9.46 23.09
N ALA A 437 -27.68 9.82 21.85
CA ALA A 437 -28.46 8.92 20.99
C ALA A 437 -27.73 7.60 20.71
N PHE A 438 -26.40 7.63 20.58
CA PHE A 438 -25.59 6.42 20.46
C PHE A 438 -25.59 5.62 21.76
N LEU A 439 -25.43 6.28 22.92
CA LEU A 439 -25.44 5.63 24.23
C LEU A 439 -26.76 4.91 24.50
N ASP A 440 -27.89 5.57 24.23
CA ASP A 440 -29.24 4.99 24.39
C ASP A 440 -29.44 3.80 23.45
N TYR A 441 -28.92 3.87 22.22
CA TYR A 441 -29.01 2.76 21.28
C TYR A 441 -28.11 1.60 21.69
N PHE A 442 -26.88 1.86 22.10
CA PHE A 442 -25.95 0.81 22.52
C PHE A 442 -26.50 0.08 23.75
N THR A 443 -26.86 0.82 24.80
CA THR A 443 -27.37 0.24 26.04
C THR A 443 -28.77 -0.36 25.88
N GLY A 444 -29.68 0.33 25.19
CA GLY A 444 -31.07 -0.13 25.05
C GLY A 444 -31.30 -1.18 23.96
N THR A 445 -30.45 -1.23 22.93
CA THR A 445 -30.60 -2.15 21.79
C THR A 445 -29.50 -3.20 21.73
N ILE A 446 -28.22 -2.82 21.71
CA ILE A 446 -27.11 -3.80 21.60
C ILE A 446 -27.03 -4.65 22.87
N CYS A 447 -27.18 -4.04 24.05
CA CYS A 447 -27.24 -4.76 25.32
C CYS A 447 -28.63 -5.31 25.68
N SER A 448 -29.61 -5.27 24.76
CA SER A 448 -30.97 -5.78 25.03
C SER A 448 -31.05 -7.30 25.13
N VAL A 449 -29.99 -8.02 24.79
CA VAL A 449 -29.88 -9.48 24.89
C VAL A 449 -28.97 -9.83 26.06
N PRO A 450 -29.21 -10.94 26.79
CA PRO A 450 -28.33 -11.33 27.90
C PRO A 450 -26.85 -11.46 27.48
N GLN A 451 -25.98 -10.61 28.01
CA GLN A 451 -24.55 -10.60 27.70
C GLN A 451 -23.76 -11.39 28.76
N PRO A 452 -22.84 -12.29 28.37
CA PRO A 452 -22.00 -13.04 29.32
C PRO A 452 -20.83 -12.18 29.83
N LEU A 453 -21.12 -11.08 30.52
CA LEU A 453 -20.12 -10.12 31.02
C LEU A 453 -19.78 -10.39 32.50
N ARG A 454 -18.49 -10.32 32.85
CA ARG A 454 -18.06 -10.28 34.25
C ARG A 454 -18.21 -8.85 34.80
N ASN A 455 -18.23 -8.71 36.13
CA ASN A 455 -18.38 -7.41 36.78
C ASN A 455 -17.31 -6.39 36.36
N GLU A 456 -16.04 -6.82 36.27
CA GLU A 456 -14.92 -5.96 35.86
C GLU A 456 -15.08 -5.48 34.41
N ASP A 457 -15.51 -6.37 33.52
CA ASP A 457 -15.72 -6.05 32.11
C ASP A 457 -16.89 -5.08 31.93
N TYR A 458 -17.96 -5.25 32.73
CA TYR A 458 -19.07 -4.32 32.75
C TYR A 458 -18.62 -2.91 33.18
N GLN A 459 -17.76 -2.81 34.19
CA GLN A 459 -17.22 -1.52 34.65
C GLN A 459 -16.32 -0.87 33.60
N LEU A 460 -15.46 -1.65 32.93
CA LEU A 460 -14.59 -1.17 31.86
C LEU A 460 -15.42 -0.60 30.69
N LEU A 461 -16.40 -1.35 30.19
CA LEU A 461 -17.29 -0.91 29.12
C LEU A 461 -18.11 0.31 29.52
N SER A 462 -18.66 0.33 30.74
CA SER A 462 -19.47 1.45 31.23
C SER A 462 -18.65 2.73 31.34
N ARG A 463 -17.41 2.64 31.84
CA ARG A 463 -16.49 3.78 31.90
C ARG A 463 -16.15 4.30 30.50
N ALA A 464 -15.86 3.41 29.56
CA ALA A 464 -15.56 3.78 28.18
C ALA A 464 -16.75 4.47 27.50
N LEU A 465 -17.98 3.96 27.69
CA LEU A 465 -19.19 4.59 27.14
C LEU A 465 -19.40 6.03 27.67
N LEU A 466 -19.07 6.30 28.93
CA LEU A 466 -19.25 7.63 29.52
C LEU A 466 -18.13 8.60 29.11
N ASN A 467 -16.89 8.12 29.04
CA ASN A 467 -15.72 8.98 28.86
C ASN A 467 -15.26 9.10 27.41
N ASP A 468 -15.48 8.07 26.59
CA ASP A 468 -14.98 7.95 25.21
C ASP A 468 -15.98 7.17 24.34
N TRP A 469 -17.19 7.72 24.22
CA TRP A 469 -18.26 7.11 23.43
C TRP A 469 -17.92 7.01 21.93
N GLU A 470 -17.02 7.87 21.43
CA GLU A 470 -16.62 7.88 20.02
C GLU A 470 -15.79 6.64 19.69
N ARG A 471 -14.81 6.29 20.53
CA ARG A 471 -14.09 5.02 20.42
C ARG A 471 -15.03 3.82 20.46
N VAL A 472 -15.95 3.78 21.43
CA VAL A 472 -16.91 2.67 21.54
C VAL A 472 -17.79 2.59 20.29
N LYS A 473 -18.23 3.73 19.74
CA LYS A 473 -18.99 3.78 18.49
C LYS A 473 -18.18 3.23 17.31
N THR A 474 -16.93 3.65 17.15
CA THR A 474 -16.05 3.19 16.06
C THR A 474 -15.84 1.69 16.15
N LEU A 475 -15.48 1.18 17.33
CA LEU A 475 -15.31 -0.26 17.55
C LEU A 475 -16.61 -1.04 17.35
N THR A 476 -17.78 -0.45 17.67
CA THR A 476 -19.08 -1.06 17.39
C THR A 476 -19.33 -1.20 15.89
N LEU A 477 -19.05 -0.16 15.09
CA LEU A 477 -19.19 -0.23 13.62
C LEU A 477 -18.29 -1.32 13.03
N LEU A 478 -17.05 -1.38 13.49
CA LEU A 478 -16.07 -2.38 13.09
C LEU A 478 -16.50 -3.80 13.51
N ALA A 479 -16.99 -3.98 14.73
CA ALA A 479 -17.49 -5.26 15.20
C ALA A 479 -18.73 -5.73 14.42
N ILE A 480 -19.63 -4.83 14.04
CA ILE A 480 -20.77 -5.18 13.17
C ILE A 480 -20.26 -5.62 11.79
N SER A 481 -19.29 -4.90 11.23
CA SER A 481 -18.65 -5.25 9.96
C SER A 481 -18.03 -6.64 9.99
N ALA A 482 -17.20 -6.92 11.01
CA ALA A 482 -16.54 -8.20 11.24
C ALA A 482 -17.52 -9.37 11.36
N ASN A 483 -18.69 -9.12 11.94
CA ASN A 483 -19.71 -10.12 12.13
C ASN A 483 -20.71 -10.21 10.95
N SER A 484 -20.62 -9.38 9.92
CA SER A 484 -21.64 -9.34 8.85
C SER A 484 -21.52 -10.47 7.82
N TYR A 485 -20.31 -10.98 7.58
CA TYR A 485 -20.08 -12.01 6.57
C TYR A 485 -20.44 -13.41 7.07
N THR A 486 -20.97 -14.23 6.16
CA THR A 486 -21.12 -15.70 6.29
C THR A 486 -20.95 -16.31 4.91
N ARG A 487 -20.05 -17.28 4.77
CA ARG A 487 -19.91 -18.05 3.53
C ARG A 487 -21.14 -18.96 3.39
N LYS A 488 -21.83 -18.88 2.25
CA LYS A 488 -22.92 -19.80 1.90
C LYS A 488 -22.31 -21.21 1.72
N GLY A 489 -22.98 -22.26 2.18
CA GLY A 489 -22.76 -23.59 1.59
C GLY A 489 -23.73 -23.78 0.43
N GLU A 490 -23.25 -24.33 -0.67
CA GLU A 490 -24.06 -24.57 -1.87
C GLU A 490 -25.29 -25.41 -1.48
N ASP A 491 -26.47 -24.98 -1.96
CA ASP A 491 -27.71 -25.78 -1.83
C ASP A 491 -27.80 -26.70 -3.04
#